data_AF-A0A7J2MNJ4-F1
#
_entry.id   AF-A0A7J2MNJ4-F1
#
_cell.length_a   1.000
_cell.length_b   1.000
_cell.length_c   1.000
_cell.angle_alpha   90.00
_cell.angle_beta   90.00
_cell.angle_gamma   90.00
#
_symmetry.space_group_name_H-M   'P 1'
#
loop_
_entity.id
_entity.type
_entity.pdbx_description
1 polymer ?
#
loop_
_entity_poly.entity_id
_entity_poly.type
_entity_poly.pdbx_seq_one_letter_code
_entity_poly.pdbx_strand_id
1 'polypeptide(L)'
;LEKDGVLKSWAVPKGIPEKRGVKRLVISVDDHSLEYGNFEGVIEEGYGAGKVEIWDKGYYEEEKWTENEIVISIYGEKIKGKYVLIKTKFGWLIFRNE
;
A
#
# COMPACT_ATOMS: atom_id res chain seq x y z
N LEU A 1 1.62 -4.01 -3.20
CA LEU A 1 2.35 -3.68 -4.44
C LEU A 1 3.02 -4.95 -4.93
N GLU A 2 2.75 -5.39 -6.16
CA GLU A 2 3.38 -6.59 -6.73
C GLU A 2 4.86 -6.33 -7.02
N LYS A 3 5.76 -7.10 -6.40
CA LYS A 3 7.20 -7.06 -6.64
C LYS A 3 7.82 -8.39 -6.24
N ASP A 4 8.79 -8.88 -7.03
CA ASP A 4 9.53 -10.12 -6.77
C ASP A 4 8.61 -11.34 -6.52
N GLY A 5 7.49 -11.42 -7.26
CA GLY A 5 6.54 -12.55 -7.19
C GLY A 5 5.58 -12.54 -6.00
N VAL A 6 5.55 -11.47 -5.20
CA VAL A 6 4.68 -11.32 -4.02
C VAL A 6 4.03 -9.94 -3.97
N LEU A 7 2.99 -9.79 -3.15
CA LEU A 7 2.45 -8.50 -2.78
C LEU A 7 3.18 -7.97 -1.54
N LYS A 8 4.12 -7.05 -1.76
CA LYS A 8 4.70 -6.22 -0.69
C LYS A 8 3.58 -5.39 -0.07
N SER A 9 3.39 -5.54 1.23
CA SER A 9 2.14 -5.14 1.89
C SER A 9 2.36 -4.22 3.09
N TRP A 10 1.44 -3.28 3.25
CA TRP A 10 1.41 -2.34 4.37
C TRP A 10 -0.02 -2.09 4.83
N ALA A 11 -0.21 -2.01 6.14
CA ALA A 11 -1.43 -1.49 6.73
C ALA A 11 -1.36 0.04 6.79
N VAL A 12 -2.46 0.71 6.42
CA VAL A 12 -2.59 2.19 6.42
C VAL A 12 -3.78 2.59 7.30
N PRO A 13 -3.61 2.75 8.63
CA PRO A 13 -4.75 2.87 9.57
C PRO A 13 -5.70 4.04 9.31
N LYS A 14 -5.22 5.08 8.60
CA LYS A 14 -6.02 6.27 8.24
C LYS A 14 -6.21 6.42 6.73
N GLY A 15 -6.07 5.32 5.97
CA GLY A 15 -6.19 5.28 4.52
C GLY A 15 -5.05 5.99 3.79
N ILE A 16 -4.96 5.74 2.48
CA ILE A 16 -3.98 6.37 1.60
C ILE A 16 -4.29 7.88 1.48
N PRO A 17 -3.28 8.77 1.53
CA PRO A 17 -3.50 10.20 1.44
C PRO A 17 -3.94 10.62 0.01
N GLU A 18 -5.18 11.06 -0.14
CA GLU A 18 -5.71 11.49 -1.44
C GLU A 18 -5.23 12.90 -1.86
N LYS A 19 -4.82 13.74 -0.90
CA LYS A 19 -4.42 15.14 -1.10
C LYS A 19 -2.94 15.35 -0.75
N ARG A 20 -2.29 16.27 -1.47
CA ARG A 20 -0.94 16.74 -1.14
C ARG A 20 -0.89 17.36 0.27
N GLY A 21 0.28 17.30 0.88
CA GLY A 21 0.52 17.83 2.24
C GLY A 21 0.07 16.91 3.37
N VAL A 22 -0.70 15.85 3.09
CA VAL A 22 -1.10 14.86 4.08
C VAL A 22 -0.07 13.72 4.14
N LYS A 23 0.47 13.48 5.34
CA LYS A 23 1.33 12.32 5.64
C LYS A 23 0.57 11.30 6.47
N ARG A 24 0.69 10.03 6.14
CA ARG A 24 0.03 8.92 6.84
C ARG A 24 1.06 7.89 7.31
N LEU A 25 0.86 7.36 8.51
CA LEU A 25 1.62 6.20 8.98
C LEU A 25 1.27 4.99 8.14
N VAL A 26 2.30 4.23 7.74
CA VAL A 26 2.14 2.90 7.15
C VAL A 26 2.97 1.89 7.93
N ILE A 27 2.43 0.70 8.10
CA ILE A 27 3.02 -0.36 8.90
C ILE A 27 3.25 -1.54 7.97
N SER A 28 4.50 -1.98 7.81
CA SER A 28 4.81 -3.17 7.02
C SER A 28 4.16 -4.39 7.66
N VAL A 29 3.54 -5.22 6.83
CA VAL A 29 2.98 -6.52 7.22
C VAL A 29 3.59 -7.59 6.33
N ASP A 30 3.32 -8.85 6.64
CA ASP A 30 3.82 -9.97 5.83
C ASP A 30 3.42 -9.84 4.35
N ASP A 31 4.28 -10.37 3.50
CA ASP A 31 4.01 -10.44 2.07
C ASP A 31 2.80 -11.35 1.81
N HIS A 32 1.96 -10.97 0.86
CA HIS A 32 0.79 -11.76 0.47
C HIS A 32 1.02 -12.41 -0.89
N SER A 33 0.30 -13.51 -1.17
CA SER A 33 0.29 -14.11 -2.51
C SER A 33 -0.32 -13.16 -3.52
N LEU A 34 0.03 -13.29 -4.81
CA LEU A 34 -0.56 -12.48 -5.88
C LEU A 34 -2.08 -12.69 -5.98
N GLU A 35 -2.55 -13.90 -5.71
CA GLU A 35 -3.98 -14.24 -5.70
C GLU A 35 -4.75 -13.43 -4.66
N TYR A 36 -4.13 -13.10 -3.51
CA TYR A 36 -4.76 -12.30 -2.47
C TYR A 36 -5.13 -10.89 -2.94
N GLY A 37 -4.47 -10.35 -3.96
CA GLY A 37 -4.80 -9.04 -4.56
C GLY A 37 -6.17 -9.00 -5.26
N ASN A 38 -6.81 -10.16 -5.44
CA ASN A 38 -8.16 -10.30 -5.99
C ASN A 38 -9.18 -10.80 -4.97
N PHE A 39 -8.79 -10.98 -3.71
CA PHE A 39 -9.66 -11.53 -2.67
C PHE A 39 -10.62 -10.48 -2.12
N GLU A 40 -11.90 -10.83 -2.05
CA GLU A 40 -12.94 -10.13 -1.31
C GLU A 40 -13.76 -11.16 -0.53
N GLY A 41 -14.12 -10.84 0.71
CA GLY A 41 -14.84 -11.78 1.56
C GLY A 41 -14.71 -11.46 3.05
N VAL A 42 -14.99 -12.46 3.89
CA VAL A 42 -14.85 -12.36 5.34
C VAL A 42 -13.84 -13.42 5.78
N ILE A 43 -12.83 -12.99 6.53
CA ILE A 43 -11.91 -13.88 7.24
C ILE A 43 -12.50 -14.04 8.64
N GLU A 44 -12.99 -15.24 8.94
CA GLU A 44 -13.78 -15.49 10.16
C GLU A 44 -12.94 -15.30 11.44
N GLU A 45 -11.75 -15.91 11.52
CA GLU A 45 -10.88 -15.87 12.70
C GLU A 45 -9.39 -15.93 12.31
N GLY A 46 -8.51 -15.59 13.27
CA GLY A 46 -7.06 -15.61 13.07
C GLY A 46 -6.47 -14.29 12.56
N TYR A 47 -5.26 -14.36 12.02
CA TYR A 47 -4.57 -13.17 11.50
C TYR A 47 -5.29 -12.63 10.26
N GLY A 48 -5.66 -11.35 10.30
CA GLY A 48 -6.44 -10.71 9.24
C GLY A 48 -7.95 -10.91 9.35
N ALA A 49 -8.47 -11.43 10.47
CA ALA A 49 -9.91 -11.57 10.69
C ALA A 49 -10.68 -10.26 10.45
N GLY A 50 -11.80 -10.36 9.76
CA GLY A 50 -12.64 -9.23 9.36
C GLY A 50 -13.06 -9.28 7.89
N LYS A 51 -13.84 -8.27 7.49
CA LYS A 51 -14.27 -8.10 6.11
C LYS A 51 -13.14 -7.49 5.27
N VAL A 52 -12.86 -8.10 4.14
CA VAL A 52 -11.91 -7.62 3.13
C VAL A 52 -12.69 -7.22 1.88
N GLU A 53 -12.49 -5.98 1.45
CA GLU A 53 -13.06 -5.40 0.22
C GLU A 53 -11.94 -4.76 -0.58
N ILE A 54 -12.01 -4.87 -1.90
CA ILE A 54 -11.09 -4.16 -2.78
C ILE A 54 -11.54 -2.70 -2.82
N TRP A 55 -10.85 -1.86 -2.06
CA TRP A 55 -11.15 -0.43 -2.05
C TRP A 55 -10.73 0.24 -3.37
N ASP A 56 -9.57 -0.13 -3.94
CA ASP A 56 -9.10 0.35 -5.25
C ASP A 56 -8.16 -0.68 -5.86
N LYS A 57 -8.05 -0.67 -7.19
CA LYS A 57 -7.18 -1.59 -7.94
C LYS A 57 -6.66 -0.93 -9.20
N GLY A 58 -5.46 -1.32 -9.60
CA GLY A 58 -4.82 -0.86 -10.82
C GLY A 58 -3.40 -1.38 -10.91
N TYR A 59 -2.57 -0.66 -11.65
CA TYR A 59 -1.13 -0.92 -11.73
C TYR A 59 -0.34 0.25 -11.15
N TYR A 60 0.97 0.06 -10.99
CA TYR A 60 1.88 1.10 -10.59
C TYR A 60 3.16 1.01 -11.42
N GLU A 61 3.86 2.13 -11.53
CA GLU A 61 5.22 2.20 -12.07
C GLU A 61 6.20 2.46 -10.93
N GLU A 62 7.26 1.67 -10.87
CA GLU A 62 8.35 1.84 -9.90
C GLU A 62 9.35 2.88 -10.42
N GLU A 63 9.56 3.94 -9.66
CA GLU A 63 10.60 4.94 -9.94
C GLU A 63 11.83 4.74 -9.05
N LYS A 64 11.62 4.28 -7.81
CA LYS A 64 12.69 3.99 -6.85
C LYS A 64 12.20 2.97 -5.84
N TRP A 65 13.04 1.97 -5.53
CA TRP A 65 12.76 1.01 -4.46
C TRP A 65 14.04 0.69 -3.70
N THR A 66 14.12 1.18 -2.47
CA THR A 66 15.26 0.96 -1.55
C THR A 66 14.73 0.55 -0.18
N GLU A 67 15.64 0.16 0.72
CA GLU A 67 15.29 -0.21 2.10
C GLU A 67 14.61 0.90 2.92
N ASN A 68 14.82 2.18 2.54
CA ASN A 68 14.36 3.34 3.30
C ASN A 68 13.41 4.25 2.51
N GLU A 69 13.26 4.04 1.21
CA GLU A 69 12.48 4.90 0.34
C GLU A 69 11.93 4.11 -0.86
N ILE A 70 10.63 4.24 -1.09
CA ILE A 70 9.91 3.71 -2.24
C ILE A 70 9.17 4.85 -2.91
N VAL A 71 9.38 5.04 -4.22
CA VAL A 71 8.72 6.04 -5.04
C VAL A 71 8.01 5.31 -6.18
N ILE A 72 6.70 5.52 -6.26
CA ILE A 72 5.85 4.87 -7.26
C ILE A 72 4.84 5.85 -7.84
N SER A 73 4.47 5.62 -9.08
CA SER A 73 3.33 6.27 -9.72
C SER A 73 2.16 5.27 -9.79
N ILE A 74 1.06 5.59 -9.11
CA ILE A 74 -0.13 4.72 -9.01
C ILE A 74 -1.14 5.09 -10.10
N TYR A 75 -1.71 4.08 -10.74
CA TYR A 75 -2.76 4.18 -11.75
C TYR A 75 -3.96 3.31 -11.35
N GLY A 76 -4.64 3.69 -10.26
CA GLY A 76 -5.86 3.06 -9.78
C GLY A 76 -7.14 3.71 -10.32
N GLU A 77 -8.29 3.12 -10.02
CA GLU A 77 -9.59 3.71 -10.35
C GLU A 77 -9.86 4.95 -9.49
N LYS A 78 -9.63 4.85 -8.17
CA LYS A 78 -9.87 5.93 -7.21
C LYS A 78 -8.67 6.84 -7.03
N ILE A 79 -7.47 6.28 -6.86
CA ILE A 79 -6.25 7.06 -6.68
C ILE A 79 -5.34 6.97 -7.90
N LYS A 80 -4.83 8.13 -8.30
CA LYS A 80 -3.84 8.27 -9.37
C LYS A 80 -2.79 9.29 -8.96
N GLY A 81 -1.55 9.08 -9.39
CA GLY A 81 -0.45 10.01 -9.19
C GLY A 81 0.72 9.43 -8.39
N LYS A 82 1.68 10.28 -8.08
CA LYS A 82 2.96 9.89 -7.49
C LYS A 82 2.88 9.82 -5.97
N TYR A 83 3.29 8.69 -5.41
CA TYR A 83 3.35 8.42 -3.98
C TYR A 83 4.76 8.07 -3.54
N VAL A 84 5.09 8.49 -2.34
CA VAL A 84 6.37 8.22 -1.71
C VAL A 84 6.14 7.56 -0.36
N LEU A 85 6.78 6.41 -0.14
CA LEU A 85 6.92 5.81 1.17
C LEU A 85 8.35 6.05 1.67
N ILE A 86 8.50 6.62 2.87
CA ILE A 86 9.81 6.84 3.51
C ILE A 86 9.86 6.14 4.85
N LYS A 87 10.97 5.47 5.15
CA LYS A 87 11.26 4.90 6.47
C LYS A 87 11.89 5.97 7.34
N THR A 88 11.28 6.24 8.48
CA THR A 88 11.81 7.14 9.50
C THR A 88 12.24 6.34 10.73
N LYS A 89 12.90 7.00 11.69
CA LYS A 89 13.19 6.39 13.01
C LYS A 89 11.94 5.93 13.79
N PHE A 90 10.76 6.40 13.42
CA PHE A 90 9.49 6.09 14.08
C PHE A 90 8.59 5.15 13.27
N GLY A 91 9.08 4.64 12.14
CA GLY A 91 8.29 3.83 11.21
C GLY A 91 8.13 4.49 9.83
N TRP A 92 7.32 3.87 8.99
CA TRP A 92 7.13 4.32 7.61
C TRP A 92 6.03 5.37 7.48
N LEU A 93 6.22 6.32 6.57
CA LEU A 93 5.23 7.31 6.19
C LEU A 93 4.94 7.20 4.70
N ILE A 94 3.68 7.34 4.30
CA ILE A 94 3.27 7.55 2.92
C ILE A 94 2.71 8.95 2.73
N PHE A 95 3.00 9.57 1.59
CA PHE A 95 2.40 10.82 1.16
C PHE A 95 2.31 10.91 -0.36
N ARG A 96 1.32 11.66 -0.83
CA ARG A 96 1.16 12.01 -2.23
C ARG A 96 2.11 13.14 -2.58
N ASN A 97 2.99 12.91 -3.54
CA ASN A 97 3.93 13.90 -4.06
C ASN A 97 3.28 14.77 -5.14
N GLU A 98 2.42 14.16 -5.98
CA GLU A 98 1.80 14.84 -7.12
C GLU A 98 0.29 14.64 -7.28
#